data_AF-A0A5C8LV94-F1
#
_entry.id   AF-A0A5C8LV94-F1
#
_cell.length_a   1.000
_cell.length_b   1.000
_cell.length_c   1.000
_cell.angle_alpha   90.00
_cell.angle_beta   90.00
_cell.angle_gamma   90.00
#
_symmetry.space_group_name_H-M   'P 1'
#
loop_
_entity.id
_entity.type
_entity.pdbx_description
1 polymer ?
#
loop_
_entity_poly.entity_id
_entity_poly.type
_entity_poly.pdbx_seq_one_letter_code
_entity_poly.pdbx_strand_id
1 'polypeptide(L)'
;MQALLQLINRLMQLNKKSRFSGFFIFKPILFILMIAYLSGCEPALEHLPEQQLMDKAQQGNGAAAVLLAKKREQQADFPAALNWYQKAIDAGFRNELTALITLKKQQDGFLAAAGYLEYYLQQQQGLSGAETDLAANYGLWQYVQSPTHAISNSHSSCSLTLQPVVQSEAGSNRLMSLLQQWQQDPQLSALSVCFLPELRVNSTDLQCSHQSGQRIQCQYQVLMQKVAQGGFTQLLVVAGEGNANYNNGIVQLSESSSFEVFRHEFAHILGFIDEYSLSTEVAQAECSNDKIRPNLLTDEKQLQFYLKHWQLEPHQVQLYPVDSCNQAGKQAYAPVKTLSFMRSHEAEVPDLYVELMQKVLTRPELIMPVQYFYAYLARQQQDWHSWKLLMEQAAKQGYPDAQESMHKATVTPTAP
;
A
#
# COMPACT_ATOMS: atom_id res chain seq x y z
N MET A 1 19.53 67.85 16.66
CA MET A 1 20.17 69.17 16.84
C MET A 1 19.27 69.98 17.78
N GLN A 2 19.81 70.56 18.86
CA GLN A 2 19.09 71.27 19.96
C GLN A 2 18.51 70.47 21.14
N ALA A 3 19.04 69.26 21.42
CA ALA A 3 18.95 68.67 22.77
C ALA A 3 20.29 68.12 23.30
N LEU A 4 21.35 68.20 22.47
CA LEU A 4 22.71 67.72 22.76
C LEU A 4 23.66 68.85 23.20
N LEU A 5 23.15 70.05 23.51
CA LEU A 5 23.98 71.26 23.71
C LEU A 5 23.84 71.93 25.09
N GLN A 6 23.11 71.33 26.04
CA GLN A 6 22.92 71.94 27.37
C GLN A 6 23.57 71.18 28.55
N LEU A 7 24.20 70.03 28.33
CA LEU A 7 24.93 69.34 29.41
C LEU A 7 26.44 69.63 29.42
N ILE A 8 26.99 70.23 28.36
CA ILE A 8 28.43 70.52 28.22
C ILE A 8 28.83 71.84 28.90
N ASN A 9 27.87 72.69 29.27
CA ASN A 9 28.14 74.03 29.84
C ASN A 9 28.14 74.10 31.39
N ARG A 10 28.27 72.97 32.09
CA ARG A 10 28.53 72.95 33.54
C ARG A 10 29.91 72.38 33.88
N LEU A 11 30.89 72.71 33.06
CA LEU A 11 32.31 72.66 33.43
C LEU A 11 32.88 74.06 33.24
N MET A 12 32.87 74.84 34.32
CA MET A 12 33.91 75.83 34.69
C MET A 12 33.33 76.78 35.72
N GLN A 13 33.65 76.54 36.99
CA GLN A 13 34.09 77.55 37.97
C GLN A 13 33.95 76.94 39.35
N LEU A 14 35.09 76.57 39.96
CA LEU A 14 35.50 76.98 41.31
C LEU A 14 36.70 76.12 41.75
N ASN A 15 37.86 76.57 41.30
CA ASN A 15 39.04 76.92 42.09
C ASN A 15 39.33 76.21 43.46
N LYS A 16 40.61 75.84 43.57
CA LYS A 16 41.50 75.79 44.76
C LYS A 16 41.66 74.48 45.54
N LYS A 17 42.84 73.90 45.35
CA LYS A 17 43.83 73.42 46.34
C LYS A 17 43.31 72.64 47.56
N SER A 18 43.69 71.36 47.67
CA SER A 18 44.53 70.90 48.80
C SER A 18 45.13 69.51 48.54
N ARG A 19 46.35 69.33 49.04
CA ARG A 19 47.09 68.07 49.16
C ARG A 19 46.47 67.21 50.27
N PHE A 20 46.51 65.89 50.17
CA PHE A 20 47.06 64.99 51.20
C PHE A 20 47.08 63.53 50.72
N SER A 21 48.11 62.84 51.18
CA SER A 21 48.58 61.50 50.83
C SER A 21 47.73 60.36 51.39
N GLY A 22 47.81 59.18 50.78
CA GLY A 22 47.92 57.92 51.53
C GLY A 22 46.90 56.80 51.25
N PHE A 23 47.45 55.59 51.12
CA PHE A 23 46.88 54.26 51.42
C PHE A 23 46.09 53.47 50.36
N PHE A 24 46.85 52.61 49.66
CA PHE A 24 46.78 51.14 49.63
C PHE A 24 45.43 50.40 49.72
N ILE A 25 45.36 49.34 48.90
CA ILE A 25 44.41 48.20 48.85
C ILE A 25 43.19 48.45 47.96
N PHE A 26 43.21 47.88 46.74
CA PHE A 26 42.06 47.23 46.07
C PHE A 26 42.41 46.88 44.60
N LYS A 27 43.36 45.96 44.37
CA LYS A 27 43.50 45.25 43.09
C LYS A 27 44.06 43.84 43.31
N PRO A 28 43.19 42.85 43.56
CA PRO A 28 43.35 41.61 42.78
C PRO A 28 42.04 40.97 42.30
N ILE A 29 40.86 41.55 42.58
CA ILE A 29 39.57 40.88 42.28
C ILE A 29 39.12 41.08 40.82
N LEU A 30 39.50 42.18 40.17
CA LEU A 30 39.05 42.46 38.80
C LEU A 30 39.84 41.73 37.71
N PHE A 31 41.02 41.18 38.04
CA PHE A 31 41.84 40.43 37.07
C PHE A 31 41.51 38.93 37.06
N ILE A 32 41.01 38.40 38.18
CA ILE A 32 40.55 37.00 38.28
C ILE A 32 39.17 36.83 37.59
N LEU A 33 38.31 37.86 37.62
CA LEU A 33 37.01 37.80 36.96
C LEU A 33 37.09 37.92 35.43
N MET A 34 38.19 38.43 34.87
CA MET A 34 38.37 38.55 33.41
C MET A 34 39.08 37.33 32.78
N ILE A 35 39.79 36.53 33.59
CA ILE A 35 40.41 35.27 33.14
C ILE A 35 39.39 34.10 33.19
N ALA A 36 38.35 34.19 34.03
CA ALA A 36 37.28 33.20 34.09
C ALA A 36 36.27 33.26 32.90
N TYR A 37 36.28 34.33 32.10
CA TYR A 37 35.42 34.48 30.93
C TYR A 37 36.04 33.96 29.61
N LEU A 38 37.26 33.42 29.64
CA LEU A 38 37.99 32.95 28.45
C LEU A 38 38.29 31.45 28.41
N SER A 39 37.67 30.64 29.28
CA SER A 39 37.84 29.19 29.32
C SER A 39 36.50 28.46 29.38
N GLY A 40 35.73 28.60 28.30
CA GLY A 40 34.46 27.91 28.12
C GLY A 40 34.16 27.56 26.67
N CYS A 41 35.16 27.11 25.88
CA CYS A 41 34.81 26.29 24.72
C CYS A 41 34.38 24.93 25.26
N GLU A 42 33.07 24.71 25.43
CA GLU A 42 32.58 23.33 25.55
C GLU A 42 33.07 22.56 24.32
N PRO A 43 33.69 21.37 24.48
CA PRO A 43 34.06 20.56 23.34
C PRO A 43 32.82 20.29 22.50
N ALA A 44 32.96 20.37 21.18
CA ALA A 44 31.90 19.96 20.26
C ALA A 44 31.42 18.55 20.66
N LEU A 45 30.10 18.32 20.66
CA LEU A 45 29.48 17.07 21.13
C LEU A 45 30.16 15.83 20.51
N GLU A 46 30.57 15.91 19.25
CA GLU A 46 31.26 14.85 18.49
C GLU A 46 32.58 14.37 19.11
N HIS A 47 33.22 15.19 19.94
CA HIS A 47 34.49 14.86 20.60
C HIS A 47 34.32 14.45 22.06
N LEU A 48 33.09 14.44 22.58
CA LEU A 48 32.84 14.01 23.95
C LEU A 48 33.03 12.50 24.11
N PRO A 49 33.57 12.04 25.25
CA PRO A 49 33.51 10.64 25.63
C PRO A 49 32.07 10.12 25.63
N GLU A 50 31.89 8.86 25.24
CA GLU A 50 30.57 8.25 25.07
C GLU A 50 29.69 8.34 26.32
N GLN A 51 30.27 8.15 27.50
CA GLN A 51 29.53 8.28 28.76
C GLN A 51 28.96 9.70 28.93
N GLN A 52 29.72 10.74 28.58
CA GLN A 52 29.25 12.12 28.69
C GLN A 52 28.17 12.44 27.66
N LEU A 53 28.25 11.84 26.46
CA LEU A 53 27.16 11.91 25.48
C LEU A 53 25.89 11.25 26.01
N MET A 54 26.01 10.07 26.62
CA MET A 54 24.87 9.36 27.23
C MET A 54 24.24 10.19 28.35
N ASP A 55 25.05 10.77 29.24
CA ASP A 55 24.56 11.61 30.34
C ASP A 55 23.82 12.85 29.79
N LYS A 56 24.40 13.55 28.79
CA LYS A 56 23.76 14.71 28.14
C LYS A 56 22.45 14.31 27.44
N ALA A 57 22.43 13.18 26.73
CA ALA A 57 21.23 12.69 26.04
C ALA A 57 20.13 12.29 27.03
N GLN A 58 20.48 11.66 28.17
CA GLN A 58 19.54 11.34 29.24
C GLN A 58 18.93 12.58 29.90
N GLN A 59 19.66 13.70 29.90
CA GLN A 59 19.20 15.00 30.37
C GLN A 59 18.35 15.77 29.32
N GLY A 60 18.01 15.15 28.19
CA GLY A 60 17.16 15.75 27.15
C GLY A 60 17.94 16.47 26.04
N ASN A 61 19.27 16.34 25.96
CA ASN A 61 20.02 16.87 24.83
C ASN A 61 19.80 15.99 23.59
N GLY A 62 18.87 16.42 22.71
CA GLY A 62 18.54 15.65 21.51
C GLY A 62 19.71 15.50 20.53
N ALA A 63 20.60 16.50 20.39
CA ALA A 63 21.76 16.39 19.51
C ALA A 63 22.74 15.29 19.97
N ALA A 64 22.95 15.16 21.29
CA ALA A 64 23.72 14.05 21.85
C ALA A 64 23.04 12.70 21.61
N ALA A 65 21.70 12.64 21.71
CA ALA A 65 20.93 11.44 21.40
C ALA A 65 21.07 11.04 19.93
N VAL A 66 21.03 11.98 18.98
CA VAL A 66 21.27 11.70 17.55
C VAL A 66 22.65 11.13 17.29
N LEU A 67 23.70 11.69 17.90
CA LEU A 67 25.07 11.18 17.75
C LEU A 67 25.19 9.74 18.26
N LEU A 68 24.59 9.44 19.42
CA LEU A 68 24.55 8.09 19.96
C LEU A 68 23.76 7.14 19.05
N ALA A 69 22.62 7.58 18.50
CA ALA A 69 21.82 6.78 17.60
C ALA A 69 22.61 6.38 16.34
N LYS A 70 23.23 7.35 15.68
CA LYS A 70 24.07 7.12 14.48
C LYS A 70 25.27 6.24 14.79
N LYS A 71 25.90 6.40 15.96
CA LYS A 71 27.00 5.54 16.39
C LYS A 71 26.55 4.09 16.59
N ARG A 72 25.39 3.87 17.22
CA ARG A 72 24.83 2.53 17.43
C ARG A 72 24.41 1.86 16.12
N GLU A 73 23.84 2.63 15.20
CA GLU A 73 23.49 2.16 13.86
C GLU A 73 24.73 1.69 13.08
N GLN A 74 25.83 2.47 13.10
CA GLN A 74 27.11 2.07 12.50
C GLN A 74 27.72 0.81 13.14
N GLN A 75 27.39 0.56 14.40
CA GLN A 75 27.81 -0.65 15.15
C GLN A 75 26.86 -1.84 14.93
N ALA A 76 25.82 -1.69 14.10
CA ALA A 76 24.73 -2.66 13.93
C ALA A 76 23.97 -2.99 15.24
N ASP A 77 24.05 -2.11 16.26
CA ASP A 77 23.24 -2.20 17.48
C ASP A 77 21.92 -1.43 17.25
N PHE A 78 21.07 -2.00 16.39
CA PHE A 78 19.80 -1.39 15.99
C PHE A 78 18.83 -1.14 17.15
N PRO A 79 18.69 -2.04 18.16
CA PRO A 79 17.84 -1.78 19.31
C PRO A 79 18.30 -0.56 20.11
N ALA A 80 19.61 -0.39 20.33
CA ALA A 80 20.12 0.80 21.00
C ALA A 80 19.97 2.06 20.13
N ALA A 81 20.21 1.96 18.82
CA ALA A 81 20.00 3.07 17.88
C ALA A 81 18.56 3.58 17.93
N LEU A 82 17.57 2.67 17.89
CA LEU A 82 16.15 2.98 17.96
C LEU A 82 15.79 3.72 19.26
N ASN A 83 16.33 3.27 20.40
CA ASN A 83 16.13 3.95 21.70
C ASN A 83 16.69 5.38 21.70
N TRP A 84 17.86 5.60 21.08
CA TRP A 84 18.46 6.93 21.02
C TRP A 84 17.77 7.84 20.02
N TYR A 85 17.35 7.34 18.86
CA TYR A 85 16.51 8.10 17.94
C TYR A 85 15.19 8.51 18.61
N GLN A 86 14.54 7.62 19.36
CA GLN A 86 13.34 7.97 20.13
C GLN A 86 13.59 9.16 21.06
N LYS A 87 14.68 9.12 21.85
CA LYS A 87 15.04 10.23 22.75
C LYS A 87 15.30 11.53 22.00
N ALA A 88 15.87 11.47 20.80
CA ALA A 88 16.05 12.64 19.95
C ALA A 88 14.71 13.23 19.51
N ILE A 89 13.76 12.39 19.09
CA ILE A 89 12.39 12.80 18.73
C ILE A 89 11.67 13.43 19.93
N ASP A 90 11.74 12.81 21.11
CA ASP A 90 11.14 13.34 22.34
C ASP A 90 11.73 14.71 22.73
N ALA A 91 12.99 14.97 22.36
CA ALA A 91 13.67 16.26 22.52
C ALA A 91 13.41 17.27 21.38
N GLY A 92 12.52 16.95 20.43
CA GLY A 92 12.10 17.84 19.34
C GLY A 92 12.91 17.74 18.04
N PHE A 93 13.83 16.77 17.89
CA PHE A 93 14.63 16.58 16.67
C PHE A 93 13.86 15.83 15.58
N ARG A 94 12.74 16.40 15.13
CA ARG A 94 11.77 15.77 14.20
C ARG A 94 12.37 15.31 12.87
N ASN A 95 13.48 15.92 12.43
CA ASN A 95 14.18 15.54 11.19
C ASN A 95 14.74 14.10 11.22
N GLU A 96 14.88 13.51 12.41
CA GLU A 96 15.39 12.14 12.58
C GLU A 96 14.27 11.10 12.56
N LEU A 97 13.01 11.52 12.36
CA LEU A 97 11.85 10.62 12.37
C LEU A 97 11.98 9.55 11.28
N THR A 98 12.42 9.90 10.08
CA THR A 98 12.62 8.94 8.99
C THR A 98 13.59 7.82 9.37
N ALA A 99 14.68 8.14 10.07
CA ALA A 99 15.65 7.14 10.53
C ALA A 99 15.01 6.21 11.58
N LEU A 100 14.29 6.78 12.55
CA LEU A 100 13.55 6.01 13.56
C LEU A 100 12.54 5.05 12.91
N ILE A 101 11.71 5.54 11.99
CA ILE A 101 10.68 4.73 11.33
C ILE A 101 11.31 3.63 10.45
N THR A 102 12.42 3.93 9.77
CA THR A 102 13.14 2.94 8.95
C THR A 102 13.65 1.78 9.80
N LEU A 103 14.27 2.07 10.95
CA LEU A 103 14.73 1.05 11.89
C LEU A 103 13.54 0.26 12.49
N LYS A 104 12.44 0.93 12.81
CA LYS A 104 11.20 0.26 13.25
C LYS A 104 10.66 -0.69 12.19
N LYS A 105 10.64 -0.29 10.91
CA LYS A 105 10.21 -1.19 9.81
C LYS A 105 11.11 -2.42 9.73
N GLN A 106 12.43 -2.25 9.88
CA GLN A 106 13.37 -3.37 9.84
C GLN A 106 13.18 -4.33 11.02
N GLN A 107 12.91 -3.81 12.21
CA GLN A 107 12.80 -4.61 13.43
C GLN A 107 11.41 -5.25 13.60
N ASP A 108 10.36 -4.46 13.41
CA ASP A 108 8.99 -4.80 13.80
C ASP A 108 8.06 -4.99 12.58
N GLY A 109 8.55 -4.68 11.37
CA GLY A 109 7.80 -4.78 10.12
C GLY A 109 7.06 -3.50 9.73
N PHE A 110 6.53 -3.49 8.50
CA PHE A 110 5.91 -2.31 7.89
C PHE A 110 4.70 -1.79 8.67
N LEU A 111 3.74 -2.66 9.01
CA LEU A 111 2.50 -2.24 9.69
C LEU A 111 2.76 -1.69 11.10
N ALA A 112 3.71 -2.27 11.84
CA ALA A 112 4.09 -1.76 13.15
C ALA A 112 4.74 -0.37 13.07
N ALA A 113 5.61 -0.17 12.07
CA ALA A 113 6.20 1.14 11.80
C ALA A 113 5.15 2.18 11.37
N ALA A 114 4.19 1.79 10.52
CA ALA A 114 3.08 2.65 10.11
C ALA A 114 2.19 3.06 11.29
N GLY A 115 1.82 2.10 12.15
CA GLY A 115 1.01 2.39 13.35
C GLY A 115 1.72 3.30 14.35
N TYR A 116 3.04 3.12 14.54
CA TYR A 116 3.84 4.04 15.36
C TYR A 116 3.88 5.45 14.74
N LEU A 117 4.11 5.55 13.42
CA LEU A 117 4.12 6.83 12.73
C LEU A 117 2.77 7.54 12.84
N GLU A 118 1.66 6.82 12.64
CA GLU A 118 0.31 7.36 12.78
C GLU A 118 0.08 7.96 14.16
N TYR A 119 0.43 7.23 15.21
CA TYR A 119 0.35 7.70 16.59
C TYR A 119 1.21 8.95 16.86
N TYR A 120 2.42 8.99 16.28
CA TYR A 120 3.29 10.16 16.40
C TYR A 120 2.70 11.39 15.68
N LEU A 121 2.20 11.22 14.45
CA LEU A 121 1.64 12.31 13.64
C LEU A 121 0.37 12.89 14.24
N GLN A 122 -0.47 12.06 14.87
CA GLN A 122 -1.69 12.49 15.55
C GLN A 122 -1.44 13.49 16.69
N GLN A 123 -0.25 13.44 17.30
CA GLN A 123 0.12 14.33 18.40
C GLN A 123 0.73 15.66 17.92
N GLN A 124 0.99 15.81 16.63
CA GLN A 124 1.59 17.02 16.09
C GLN A 124 0.53 18.08 15.81
N GLN A 125 0.82 19.34 16.18
CA GLN A 125 -0.04 20.49 15.84
C GLN A 125 0.04 20.88 14.36
N GLY A 126 1.04 20.38 13.64
CA GLY A 126 1.25 20.59 12.21
C GLY A 126 2.39 19.75 11.69
N LEU A 127 2.31 19.35 10.42
CA LEU A 127 3.28 18.48 9.76
C LEU A 127 4.21 19.28 8.86
N SER A 128 5.50 18.91 8.89
CA SER A 128 6.47 19.34 7.88
C SER A 128 6.25 18.59 6.57
N GLY A 129 6.80 19.11 5.46
CA GLY A 129 6.77 18.41 4.17
C GLY A 129 7.36 17.00 4.26
N ALA A 130 8.49 16.84 4.95
CA ALA A 130 9.12 15.53 5.14
C ALA A 130 8.25 14.52 5.92
N GLU A 131 7.45 15.00 6.90
CA GLU A 131 6.52 14.14 7.62
C GLU A 131 5.30 13.76 6.78
N THR A 132 4.82 14.68 5.93
CA THR A 132 3.77 14.38 4.95
C THR A 132 4.25 13.37 3.91
N ASP A 133 5.48 13.51 3.41
CA ASP A 133 6.08 12.54 2.49
C ASP A 133 6.27 11.18 3.18
N LEU A 134 6.73 11.18 4.42
CA LEU A 134 6.86 9.95 5.20
C LEU A 134 5.49 9.29 5.46
N ALA A 135 4.44 10.07 5.72
CA ALA A 135 3.07 9.59 5.85
C ALA A 135 2.59 8.92 4.55
N ALA A 136 2.85 9.52 3.38
CA ALA A 136 2.52 8.92 2.08
C ALA A 136 3.25 7.58 1.86
N ASN A 137 4.55 7.53 2.16
CA ASN A 137 5.36 6.32 2.04
C ASN A 137 4.84 5.15 2.90
N TYR A 138 4.30 5.45 4.08
CA TYR A 138 3.70 4.44 4.97
C TYR A 138 2.19 4.32 4.82
N GLY A 139 1.59 4.99 3.84
CA GLY A 139 0.17 4.83 3.55
C GLY A 139 -0.76 5.43 4.59
N LEU A 140 -0.43 6.59 5.15
CA LEU A 140 -1.26 7.31 6.12
C LEU A 140 -1.93 8.51 5.42
N TRP A 141 -2.86 8.19 4.52
CA TRP A 141 -3.43 9.12 3.55
C TRP A 141 -4.22 10.27 4.15
N GLN A 142 -4.75 10.12 5.36
CA GLN A 142 -5.42 11.22 6.07
C GLN A 142 -4.52 12.44 6.32
N TYR A 143 -3.20 12.27 6.27
CA TYR A 143 -2.21 13.34 6.41
C TYR A 143 -1.70 13.88 5.08
N VAL A 144 -2.13 13.31 3.95
CA VAL A 144 -1.61 13.62 2.61
C VAL A 144 -2.68 14.32 1.80
N GLN A 145 -2.34 15.50 1.28
CA GLN A 145 -3.20 16.26 0.36
C GLN A 145 -2.58 16.22 -1.04
N SER A 146 -2.66 15.08 -1.70
CA SER A 146 -2.28 14.95 -3.10
C SER A 146 -3.46 14.43 -3.94
N PRO A 147 -3.62 14.93 -5.17
CA PRO A 147 -4.67 14.44 -6.04
C PRO A 147 -4.44 12.95 -6.33
N THR A 148 -5.53 12.19 -6.38
CA THR A 148 -5.51 10.80 -6.85
C THR A 148 -5.18 10.77 -8.34
N HIS A 149 -4.41 9.78 -8.76
CA HIS A 149 -4.16 9.58 -10.19
C HIS A 149 -5.46 9.13 -10.87
N ALA A 150 -5.91 9.92 -11.86
CA ALA A 150 -7.00 9.55 -12.74
C ALA A 150 -6.38 9.19 -14.10
N ILE A 151 -6.59 7.95 -14.53
CA ILE A 151 -6.23 7.52 -15.88
C ILE A 151 -7.49 7.62 -16.73
N SER A 152 -7.41 8.40 -17.81
CA SER A 152 -8.51 8.57 -18.74
C SER A 152 -8.71 7.28 -19.53
N ASN A 153 -9.84 6.60 -19.34
CA ASN A 153 -10.27 5.53 -20.23
C ASN A 153 -11.00 6.16 -21.42
N SER A 154 -10.55 5.87 -22.64
CA SER A 154 -11.16 6.37 -23.87
C SER A 154 -12.40 5.59 -24.32
N HIS A 155 -12.76 4.50 -23.63
CA HIS A 155 -13.91 3.66 -24.00
C HIS A 155 -15.20 4.15 -23.31
N SER A 156 -16.18 4.57 -24.11
CA SER A 156 -17.48 5.07 -23.65
C SER A 156 -18.49 3.98 -23.24
N SER A 157 -18.15 2.70 -23.39
CA SER A 157 -18.94 1.56 -22.93
C SER A 157 -18.05 0.44 -22.37
N CYS A 158 -17.88 0.40 -21.06
CA CYS A 158 -17.10 -0.61 -20.36
C CYS A 158 -17.97 -1.81 -20.00
N SER A 159 -17.51 -3.02 -20.28
CA SER A 159 -18.16 -4.26 -19.81
C SER A 159 -17.66 -4.68 -18.43
N LEU A 160 -16.41 -4.38 -18.12
CA LEU A 160 -15.78 -4.67 -16.84
C LEU A 160 -15.23 -3.37 -16.26
N THR A 161 -15.49 -3.12 -14.98
CA THR A 161 -14.99 -1.92 -14.31
C THR A 161 -14.29 -2.32 -13.02
N LEU A 162 -13.01 -1.95 -12.91
CA LEU A 162 -12.18 -2.20 -11.74
C LEU A 162 -12.08 -0.91 -10.93
N GLN A 163 -12.21 -1.03 -9.61
CA GLN A 163 -11.85 0.00 -8.66
C GLN A 163 -10.45 -0.31 -8.13
N PRO A 164 -9.41 0.46 -8.55
CA PRO A 164 -8.09 0.32 -7.95
C PRO A 164 -8.10 0.77 -6.50
N VAL A 165 -7.35 0.06 -5.65
CA VAL A 165 -7.15 0.35 -4.24
C VAL A 165 -5.67 0.28 -3.95
N VAL A 166 -5.12 1.30 -3.30
CA VAL A 166 -3.69 1.37 -2.96
C VAL A 166 -3.52 1.63 -1.47
N GLN A 167 -2.49 1.00 -0.91
CA GLN A 167 -2.16 1.15 0.51
C GLN A 167 -1.14 2.25 0.76
N SER A 168 -0.15 2.43 -0.11
CA SER A 168 1.00 3.31 0.08
C SER A 168 1.35 4.09 -1.19
N GLU A 169 2.25 5.08 -1.07
CA GLU A 169 2.82 5.77 -2.24
C GLU A 169 3.50 4.80 -3.22
N ALA A 170 4.21 3.78 -2.71
CA ALA A 170 4.79 2.74 -3.55
C ALA A 170 3.71 1.98 -4.35
N GLY A 171 2.59 1.61 -3.71
CA GLY A 171 1.45 1.00 -4.37
C GLY A 171 0.80 1.90 -5.43
N SER A 172 0.63 3.19 -5.13
CA SER A 172 0.13 4.21 -6.08
C SER A 172 1.02 4.33 -7.31
N ASN A 173 2.33 4.46 -7.11
CA ASN A 173 3.29 4.56 -8.21
C ASN A 173 3.32 3.27 -9.04
N ARG A 174 3.21 2.10 -8.40
CA ARG A 174 3.15 0.82 -9.08
C ARG A 174 1.89 0.68 -9.92
N LEU A 175 0.73 1.02 -9.36
CA LEU A 175 -0.54 1.02 -10.09
C LEU A 175 -0.46 1.91 -11.34
N MET A 176 0.07 3.12 -11.22
CA MET A 176 0.23 4.02 -12.36
C MET A 176 1.08 3.39 -13.47
N SER A 177 2.20 2.76 -13.11
CA SER A 177 3.07 2.06 -14.07
C SER A 177 2.37 0.87 -14.74
N LEU A 178 1.59 0.08 -13.98
CA LEU A 178 0.85 -1.06 -14.51
C LEU A 178 -0.25 -0.62 -15.49
N LEU A 179 -1.00 0.42 -15.15
CA LEU A 179 -2.06 0.94 -16.00
C LEU A 179 -1.51 1.65 -17.25
N GLN A 180 -0.34 2.28 -17.16
CA GLN A 180 0.35 2.79 -18.34
C GLN A 180 0.76 1.65 -19.29
N GLN A 181 1.31 0.56 -18.76
CA GLN A 181 1.66 -0.62 -19.56
C GLN A 181 0.41 -1.27 -20.16
N TRP A 182 -0.71 -1.32 -19.42
CA TRP A 182 -2.00 -1.77 -19.96
C TRP A 182 -2.43 -0.98 -21.19
N GLN A 183 -2.33 0.35 -21.14
CA GLN A 183 -2.69 1.22 -22.27
C GLN A 183 -1.76 1.06 -23.47
N GLN A 184 -0.52 0.64 -23.25
CA GLN A 184 0.47 0.42 -24.30
C GLN A 184 0.41 -0.99 -24.90
N ASP A 185 -0.19 -1.95 -24.19
CA ASP A 185 -0.35 -3.32 -24.64
C ASP A 185 -1.47 -3.41 -25.71
N PRO A 186 -1.16 -3.82 -26.95
CA PRO A 186 -2.13 -3.81 -28.04
C PRO A 186 -3.26 -4.85 -27.88
N GLN A 187 -3.03 -5.93 -27.13
CA GLN A 187 -4.04 -6.96 -26.90
C GLN A 187 -4.97 -6.54 -25.75
N LEU A 188 -4.41 -6.10 -24.62
CA LEU A 188 -5.19 -5.77 -23.43
C LEU A 188 -5.89 -4.40 -23.51
N SER A 189 -5.27 -3.41 -24.16
CA SER A 189 -5.92 -2.10 -24.37
C SER A 189 -7.16 -2.17 -25.27
N ALA A 190 -7.30 -3.22 -26.09
CA ALA A 190 -8.47 -3.46 -26.93
C ALA A 190 -9.67 -4.07 -26.15
N LEU A 191 -9.46 -4.52 -24.91
CA LEU A 191 -10.52 -5.08 -24.08
C LEU A 191 -11.45 -3.98 -23.54
N SER A 192 -12.73 -4.29 -23.39
CA SER A 192 -13.77 -3.37 -22.87
C SER A 192 -13.70 -3.21 -21.34
N VAL A 193 -12.52 -2.85 -20.83
CA VAL A 193 -12.15 -2.79 -19.41
C VAL A 193 -11.87 -1.35 -19.01
N CYS A 194 -12.40 -0.93 -17.88
CA CYS A 194 -12.20 0.41 -17.35
C CYS A 194 -11.70 0.38 -15.91
N PHE A 195 -10.79 1.30 -15.62
CA PHE A 195 -10.25 1.55 -14.28
C PHE A 195 -10.81 2.87 -13.74
N LEU A 196 -11.43 2.83 -12.57
CA LEU A 196 -11.84 4.04 -11.85
C LEU A 196 -10.61 4.75 -11.26
N PRO A 197 -10.74 6.03 -10.83
CA PRO A 197 -9.71 6.68 -10.03
C PRO A 197 -9.37 5.84 -8.80
N GLU A 198 -8.09 5.82 -8.43
CA GLU A 198 -7.63 5.03 -7.29
C GLU A 198 -8.34 5.41 -5.98
N LEU A 199 -8.63 4.40 -5.17
CA LEU A 199 -9.03 4.58 -3.78
C LEU A 199 -7.80 4.39 -2.90
N ARG A 200 -7.48 5.40 -2.10
CA ARG A 200 -6.41 5.33 -1.11
C ARG A 200 -6.99 4.92 0.23
N VAL A 201 -6.46 3.86 0.81
CA VAL A 201 -6.88 3.34 2.12
C VAL A 201 -5.67 3.27 3.03
N ASN A 202 -5.81 3.70 4.28
CA ASN A 202 -4.67 3.72 5.17
C ASN A 202 -4.11 2.31 5.35
N SER A 203 -2.79 2.20 5.47
CA SER A 203 -2.12 0.93 5.73
C SER A 203 -2.54 0.29 7.05
N THR A 204 -2.84 1.10 8.05
CA THR A 204 -3.33 0.65 9.36
C THR A 204 -4.77 0.15 9.33
N ASP A 205 -5.54 0.51 8.30
CA ASP A 205 -6.89 0.00 8.06
C ASP A 205 -6.88 -1.25 7.16
N LEU A 206 -6.18 -1.19 6.02
CA LEU A 206 -6.14 -2.30 5.05
C LEU A 206 -5.26 -3.47 5.53
N GLN A 207 -4.24 -3.19 6.34
CA GLN A 207 -3.39 -4.17 7.02
C GLN A 207 -2.91 -5.32 6.12
N CYS A 208 -2.42 -5.01 4.92
CA CYS A 208 -1.87 -6.03 4.04
C CYS A 208 -0.57 -6.62 4.59
N SER A 209 -0.38 -7.92 4.42
CA SER A 209 0.84 -8.62 4.80
C SER A 209 2.06 -8.16 3.97
N HIS A 210 3.23 -8.13 4.60
CA HIS A 210 4.53 -7.91 3.93
C HIS A 210 5.43 -9.14 4.14
N GLN A 211 5.09 -10.26 3.50
CA GLN A 211 5.75 -11.53 3.68
C GLN A 211 6.08 -12.16 2.32
N SER A 212 7.38 -12.16 1.97
CA SER A 212 7.86 -12.78 0.75
C SER A 212 7.54 -14.28 0.70
N GLY A 213 7.14 -14.78 -0.47
CA GLY A 213 6.86 -16.20 -0.72
C GLY A 213 5.50 -16.70 -0.23
N GLN A 214 4.71 -15.87 0.46
CA GLN A 214 3.33 -16.19 0.85
C GLN A 214 2.33 -15.36 0.07
N ARG A 215 1.10 -15.86 -0.11
CA ARG A 215 0.02 -15.06 -0.71
C ARG A 215 -0.29 -13.85 0.17
N ILE A 216 -0.44 -12.70 -0.46
CA ILE A 216 -0.80 -11.46 0.23
C ILE A 216 -2.19 -11.62 0.86
N GLN A 217 -2.30 -11.21 2.13
CA GLN A 217 -3.56 -11.16 2.86
C GLN A 217 -3.80 -9.74 3.36
N CYS A 218 -5.03 -9.23 3.20
CA CYS A 218 -5.44 -7.89 3.63
C CYS A 218 -6.80 -7.94 4.34
N GLN A 219 -7.12 -6.89 5.09
CA GLN A 219 -8.43 -6.68 5.71
C GLN A 219 -9.40 -5.98 4.76
N TYR A 220 -10.08 -6.77 3.93
CA TYR A 220 -11.01 -6.24 2.94
C TYR A 220 -12.30 -5.66 3.53
N GLN A 221 -12.65 -5.96 4.79
CA GLN A 221 -13.87 -5.44 5.42
C GLN A 221 -13.95 -3.90 5.41
N VAL A 222 -12.80 -3.21 5.48
CA VAL A 222 -12.72 -1.74 5.43
C VAL A 222 -13.21 -1.16 4.10
N LEU A 223 -13.27 -1.97 3.03
CA LEU A 223 -13.78 -1.56 1.71
C LEU A 223 -15.28 -1.77 1.57
N MET A 224 -15.96 -2.35 2.57
CA MET A 224 -17.37 -2.73 2.47
C MET A 224 -18.27 -1.56 2.07
N GLN A 225 -18.11 -0.40 2.69
CA GLN A 225 -18.91 0.78 2.34
C GLN A 225 -18.74 1.17 0.87
N LYS A 226 -17.51 1.08 0.32
CA LYS A 226 -17.25 1.37 -1.09
C LYS A 226 -17.85 0.32 -2.01
N VAL A 227 -17.71 -0.97 -1.68
CA VAL A 227 -18.28 -2.08 -2.45
C VAL A 227 -19.81 -1.97 -2.50
N ALA A 228 -20.44 -1.63 -1.38
CA ALA A 228 -21.88 -1.40 -1.25
C ALA A 228 -22.38 -0.14 -1.97
N GLN A 229 -21.52 0.82 -2.33
CA GLN A 229 -21.92 1.93 -3.22
C GLN A 229 -22.05 1.49 -4.68
N GLY A 230 -21.36 0.41 -5.07
CA GLY A 230 -21.36 -0.10 -6.43
C GLY A 230 -20.61 0.81 -7.42
N GLY A 231 -20.95 0.67 -8.71
CA GLY A 231 -20.30 1.41 -9.81
C GLY A 231 -19.04 0.74 -10.38
N PHE A 232 -18.67 -0.41 -9.85
CA PHE A 232 -17.59 -1.27 -10.35
C PHE A 232 -17.92 -2.73 -10.05
N THR A 233 -17.26 -3.64 -10.76
CA THR A 233 -17.50 -5.08 -10.66
C THR A 233 -16.36 -5.80 -9.94
N GLN A 234 -15.14 -5.26 -9.94
CA GLN A 234 -13.95 -5.90 -9.34
C GLN A 234 -13.10 -4.90 -8.55
N LEU A 235 -12.32 -5.40 -7.60
CA LEU A 235 -11.26 -4.65 -6.94
C LEU A 235 -9.90 -5.02 -7.55
N LEU A 236 -9.06 -4.00 -7.77
CA LEU A 236 -7.64 -4.17 -8.07
C LEU A 236 -6.83 -3.57 -6.92
N VAL A 237 -6.33 -4.41 -6.02
CA VAL A 237 -5.62 -3.98 -4.82
C VAL A 237 -4.12 -4.08 -5.07
N VAL A 238 -3.40 -2.96 -4.98
CA VAL A 238 -1.92 -2.92 -5.09
C VAL A 238 -1.36 -2.50 -3.74
N ALA A 239 -0.93 -3.50 -2.96
CA ALA A 239 -0.55 -3.31 -1.57
C ALA A 239 0.28 -4.48 -1.04
N GLY A 240 1.14 -4.22 -0.06
CA GLY A 240 1.88 -5.26 0.64
C GLY A 240 3.02 -5.87 -0.16
N GLU A 241 3.60 -6.93 0.41
CA GLU A 241 4.64 -7.74 -0.21
C GLU A 241 4.28 -9.22 -0.08
N GLY A 242 4.49 -9.99 -1.15
CA GLY A 242 4.14 -11.41 -1.23
C GLY A 242 3.72 -11.79 -2.64
N ASN A 243 3.14 -12.98 -2.76
CA ASN A 243 2.63 -13.51 -4.01
C ASN A 243 1.26 -12.90 -4.32
N ALA A 244 1.13 -12.40 -5.55
CA ALA A 244 -0.15 -11.96 -6.11
C ALA A 244 -1.16 -13.11 -6.13
N ASN A 245 -2.44 -12.74 -6.17
CA ASN A 245 -3.53 -13.71 -6.30
C ASN A 245 -4.83 -13.04 -6.75
N TYR A 246 -5.71 -13.85 -7.33
CA TYR A 246 -7.11 -13.55 -7.49
C TYR A 246 -7.95 -14.26 -6.42
N ASN A 247 -8.85 -13.53 -5.77
CA ASN A 247 -9.80 -14.09 -4.83
C ASN A 247 -11.18 -13.41 -4.97
N ASN A 248 -12.11 -14.13 -5.58
CA ASN A 248 -13.53 -13.82 -5.57
C ASN A 248 -13.90 -12.36 -5.94
N GLY A 249 -13.30 -11.86 -7.01
CA GLY A 249 -13.55 -10.51 -7.50
C GLY A 249 -12.51 -9.47 -7.07
N ILE A 250 -11.44 -9.92 -6.40
CA ILE A 250 -10.32 -9.10 -5.96
C ILE A 250 -9.06 -9.61 -6.64
N VAL A 251 -8.44 -8.79 -7.48
CA VAL A 251 -7.07 -8.99 -7.94
C VAL A 251 -6.15 -8.31 -6.94
N GLN A 252 -5.33 -9.09 -6.24
CA GLN A 252 -4.35 -8.62 -5.28
C GLN A 252 -2.95 -8.69 -5.89
N LEU A 253 -2.28 -7.54 -5.98
CA LEU A 253 -0.91 -7.39 -6.42
C LEU A 253 -0.05 -6.83 -5.28
N SER A 254 1.22 -7.19 -5.27
CA SER A 254 2.22 -6.55 -4.41
C SER A 254 2.62 -5.19 -4.97
N GLU A 255 3.24 -4.37 -4.14
CA GLU A 255 3.81 -3.07 -4.56
C GLU A 255 4.98 -3.22 -5.55
N SER A 256 5.49 -4.44 -5.76
CA SER A 256 6.55 -4.77 -6.72
C SER A 256 6.10 -5.65 -7.90
N SER A 257 4.81 -6.01 -7.98
CA SER A 257 4.29 -6.97 -8.97
C SER A 257 4.44 -6.48 -10.41
N SER A 258 5.05 -7.29 -11.28
CA SER A 258 5.26 -6.97 -12.70
C SER A 258 3.96 -6.85 -13.50
N PHE A 259 4.02 -6.33 -14.74
CA PHE A 259 2.83 -6.25 -15.60
C PHE A 259 2.37 -7.63 -16.07
N GLU A 260 3.32 -8.54 -16.25
CA GLU A 260 3.12 -9.96 -16.57
C GLU A 260 2.32 -10.66 -15.48
N VAL A 261 2.60 -10.37 -14.20
CA VAL A 261 1.79 -10.84 -13.08
C VAL A 261 0.40 -10.21 -13.10
N PHE A 262 0.29 -8.90 -13.37
CA PHE A 262 -1.01 -8.25 -13.45
C PHE A 262 -1.93 -8.87 -14.52
N ARG A 263 -1.46 -9.06 -15.75
CA ARG A 263 -2.27 -9.68 -16.81
C ARG A 263 -2.68 -11.13 -16.46
N HIS A 264 -1.81 -11.88 -15.77
CA HIS A 264 -2.09 -13.22 -15.28
C HIS A 264 -3.26 -13.20 -14.30
N GLU A 265 -3.15 -12.43 -13.22
CA GLU A 265 -4.19 -12.35 -12.21
C GLU A 265 -5.49 -11.74 -12.75
N PHE A 266 -5.39 -10.80 -13.68
CA PHE A 266 -6.55 -10.24 -14.37
C PHE A 266 -7.34 -11.31 -15.12
N ALA A 267 -6.68 -12.26 -15.78
CA ALA A 267 -7.37 -13.30 -16.56
C ALA A 267 -8.25 -14.20 -15.68
N HIS A 268 -7.93 -14.38 -14.40
CA HIS A 268 -8.78 -15.10 -13.45
C HIS A 268 -10.15 -14.43 -13.25
N ILE A 269 -10.25 -13.09 -13.37
CA ILE A 269 -11.56 -12.39 -13.40
C ILE A 269 -12.45 -12.97 -14.49
N LEU A 270 -11.85 -13.28 -15.64
CA LEU A 270 -12.53 -13.77 -16.83
C LEU A 270 -12.68 -15.30 -16.83
N GLY A 271 -12.42 -15.94 -15.69
CA GLY A 271 -12.61 -17.38 -15.50
C GLY A 271 -11.49 -18.26 -16.06
N PHE A 272 -10.36 -17.68 -16.45
CA PHE A 272 -9.16 -18.45 -16.80
C PHE A 272 -8.60 -19.12 -15.54
N ILE A 273 -8.06 -20.32 -15.70
CA ILE A 273 -7.50 -21.13 -14.62
C ILE A 273 -6.01 -21.37 -14.90
N ASP A 274 -5.20 -21.48 -13.85
CA ASP A 274 -3.79 -21.80 -14.00
C ASP A 274 -3.57 -23.10 -14.77
N GLU A 275 -2.58 -23.09 -15.68
CA GLU A 275 -2.18 -24.23 -16.50
C GLU A 275 -1.07 -25.08 -15.84
N TYR A 276 -0.53 -24.60 -14.72
CA TYR A 276 0.34 -25.37 -13.83
C TYR A 276 -0.49 -26.14 -12.80
N SER A 277 0.16 -27.10 -12.11
CA SER A 277 -0.49 -27.97 -11.13
C SER A 277 -1.19 -27.17 -10.03
N LEU A 278 -2.52 -27.27 -9.96
CA LEU A 278 -3.33 -26.63 -8.93
C LEU A 278 -3.19 -27.36 -7.59
N SER A 279 -3.42 -26.64 -6.49
CA SER A 279 -3.63 -27.28 -5.17
C SER A 279 -4.80 -28.26 -5.23
N THR A 280 -4.78 -29.30 -4.40
CA THR A 280 -5.80 -30.35 -4.37
C THR A 280 -7.22 -29.80 -4.26
N GLU A 281 -7.46 -28.84 -3.38
CA GLU A 281 -8.80 -28.27 -3.14
C GLU A 281 -9.32 -27.53 -4.38
N VAL A 282 -8.46 -26.71 -4.99
CA VAL A 282 -8.80 -25.97 -6.22
C VAL A 282 -8.98 -26.94 -7.38
N ALA A 283 -8.11 -27.93 -7.56
CA ALA A 283 -8.25 -28.93 -8.62
C ALA A 283 -9.56 -29.70 -8.50
N GLN A 284 -9.97 -30.10 -7.29
CA GLN A 284 -11.25 -30.78 -7.07
C GLN A 284 -12.45 -29.90 -7.41
N ALA A 285 -12.40 -28.62 -7.06
CA ALA A 285 -13.47 -27.66 -7.34
C ALA A 285 -13.55 -27.28 -8.82
N GLU A 286 -12.41 -27.11 -9.49
CA GLU A 286 -12.32 -26.52 -10.82
C GLU A 286 -12.34 -27.54 -11.95
N CYS A 287 -11.88 -28.76 -11.70
CA CYS A 287 -11.76 -29.81 -12.72
C CYS A 287 -13.00 -30.71 -12.81
N SER A 288 -14.18 -30.20 -12.48
CA SER A 288 -15.45 -30.92 -12.66
C SER A 288 -15.91 -30.82 -14.13
N ASN A 289 -16.50 -31.91 -14.66
CA ASN A 289 -16.77 -32.02 -16.10
C ASN A 289 -17.91 -31.10 -16.60
N ASP A 290 -18.66 -30.49 -15.69
CA ASP A 290 -19.76 -29.57 -15.94
C ASP A 290 -19.32 -28.11 -16.09
N LYS A 291 -18.09 -27.77 -15.66
CA LYS A 291 -17.51 -26.44 -15.83
C LYS A 291 -16.82 -26.31 -17.18
N ILE A 292 -17.17 -25.27 -17.93
CA ILE A 292 -16.43 -24.87 -19.12
C ILE A 292 -15.60 -23.65 -18.76
N ARG A 293 -14.28 -23.77 -18.88
CA ARG A 293 -13.34 -22.66 -18.67
C ARG A 293 -12.84 -22.15 -20.02
N PRO A 294 -12.42 -20.87 -20.13
CA PRO A 294 -11.86 -20.35 -21.37
C PRO A 294 -10.61 -21.10 -21.82
N ASN A 295 -9.71 -21.43 -20.91
CA ASN A 295 -8.42 -22.02 -21.25
C ASN A 295 -8.22 -23.47 -20.78
N LEU A 296 -9.28 -24.15 -20.34
CA LEU A 296 -9.15 -25.48 -19.76
C LEU A 296 -10.32 -26.39 -20.15
N LEU A 297 -9.98 -27.54 -20.74
CA LEU A 297 -10.86 -28.69 -20.94
C LEU A 297 -10.39 -29.82 -20.03
N THR A 298 -11.29 -30.46 -19.29
CA THR A 298 -10.95 -31.54 -18.34
C THR A 298 -11.06 -32.94 -18.95
N ASP A 299 -11.52 -33.04 -20.20
CA ASP A 299 -11.59 -34.26 -21.02
C ASP A 299 -11.64 -33.84 -22.51
N GLU A 300 -10.88 -34.50 -23.40
CA GLU A 300 -10.90 -34.23 -24.85
C GLU A 300 -12.31 -34.37 -25.46
N LYS A 301 -13.17 -35.21 -24.86
CA LYS A 301 -14.56 -35.39 -25.29
C LYS A 301 -15.40 -34.13 -25.12
N GLN A 302 -14.96 -33.18 -24.31
CA GLN A 302 -15.63 -31.88 -24.16
C GLN A 302 -15.41 -30.97 -25.38
N LEU A 303 -14.50 -31.28 -26.30
CA LEU A 303 -14.12 -30.39 -27.40
C LEU A 303 -15.33 -29.88 -28.20
N GLN A 304 -16.26 -30.76 -28.57
CA GLN A 304 -17.44 -30.34 -29.35
C GLN A 304 -18.35 -29.37 -28.58
N PHE A 305 -18.50 -29.58 -27.27
CA PHE A 305 -19.28 -28.71 -26.41
C PHE A 305 -18.55 -27.37 -26.16
N TYR A 306 -17.24 -27.41 -25.97
CA TYR A 306 -16.38 -26.24 -25.84
C TYR A 306 -16.44 -25.35 -27.09
N LEU A 307 -16.28 -25.93 -28.28
CA LEU A 307 -16.38 -25.21 -29.56
C LEU A 307 -17.76 -24.54 -29.71
N LYS A 308 -18.83 -25.27 -29.39
CA LYS A 308 -20.19 -24.70 -29.41
C LYS A 308 -20.38 -23.58 -28.38
N HIS A 309 -19.89 -23.75 -27.16
CA HIS A 309 -20.04 -22.77 -26.08
C HIS A 309 -19.34 -21.45 -26.41
N TRP A 310 -18.10 -21.53 -26.91
CA TRP A 310 -17.29 -20.35 -27.26
C TRP A 310 -17.49 -19.88 -28.70
N GLN A 311 -18.36 -20.54 -29.47
CA GLN A 311 -18.62 -20.24 -30.89
C GLN A 311 -17.30 -20.19 -31.68
N LEU A 312 -16.55 -21.30 -31.61
CA LEU A 312 -15.25 -21.48 -32.25
C LEU A 312 -15.35 -22.60 -33.29
N GLU A 313 -14.50 -22.48 -34.31
CA GLU A 313 -14.32 -23.52 -35.32
C GLU A 313 -13.20 -24.48 -34.92
N PRO A 314 -13.27 -25.78 -35.30
CA PRO A 314 -12.28 -26.78 -34.90
C PRO A 314 -10.82 -26.42 -35.21
N HIS A 315 -10.56 -25.67 -36.28
CA HIS A 315 -9.21 -25.29 -36.70
C HIS A 315 -8.57 -24.19 -35.84
N GLN A 316 -9.37 -23.48 -35.03
CA GLN A 316 -8.88 -22.45 -34.11
C GLN A 316 -8.30 -23.03 -32.82
N VAL A 317 -8.58 -24.30 -32.53
CA VAL A 317 -8.23 -24.96 -31.26
C VAL A 317 -7.22 -26.07 -31.50
N GLN A 318 -6.18 -26.13 -30.66
CA GLN A 318 -5.24 -27.23 -30.60
C GLN A 318 -5.08 -27.67 -29.15
N LEU A 319 -5.57 -28.86 -28.83
CA LEU A 319 -5.49 -29.38 -27.47
C LEU A 319 -4.04 -29.72 -27.10
N TYR A 320 -3.58 -29.19 -25.98
CA TYR A 320 -2.27 -29.47 -25.41
C TYR A 320 -2.40 -29.86 -23.94
N PRO A 321 -1.80 -30.99 -23.50
CA PRO A 321 -1.92 -31.45 -22.13
C PRO A 321 -1.28 -30.45 -21.16
N VAL A 322 -2.00 -30.13 -20.07
CA VAL A 322 -1.57 -29.24 -18.99
C VAL A 322 -1.75 -29.90 -17.63
N ASP A 323 -1.07 -29.34 -16.63
CA ASP A 323 -0.90 -29.97 -15.31
C ASP A 323 -2.01 -29.60 -14.31
N SER A 324 -2.91 -28.67 -14.66
CA SER A 324 -3.92 -28.08 -13.77
C SER A 324 -4.66 -29.10 -12.91
N CYS A 325 -5.12 -30.19 -13.52
CA CYS A 325 -6.00 -31.17 -12.88
C CYS A 325 -5.28 -32.43 -12.38
N ASN A 326 -3.94 -32.43 -12.36
CA ASN A 326 -3.14 -33.59 -11.93
C ASN A 326 -3.51 -34.03 -10.50
N GLN A 327 -3.71 -33.08 -9.58
CA GLN A 327 -4.09 -33.37 -8.19
C GLN A 327 -5.55 -33.84 -8.02
N ALA A 328 -6.37 -33.72 -9.07
CA ALA A 328 -7.71 -34.32 -9.14
C ALA A 328 -7.70 -35.68 -9.88
N GLY A 329 -6.53 -36.18 -10.29
CA GLY A 329 -6.40 -37.43 -11.03
C GLY A 329 -6.95 -37.39 -12.45
N LYS A 330 -7.01 -36.19 -13.06
CA LYS A 330 -7.54 -35.99 -14.42
C LYS A 330 -6.50 -35.31 -15.32
N GLN A 331 -6.45 -35.74 -16.59
CA GLN A 331 -5.72 -35.01 -17.62
C GLN A 331 -6.57 -33.83 -18.09
N ALA A 332 -6.01 -32.62 -18.03
CA ALA A 332 -6.63 -31.43 -18.61
C ALA A 332 -5.86 -30.95 -19.84
N TYR A 333 -6.51 -30.11 -20.64
CA TYR A 333 -6.00 -29.62 -21.91
C TYR A 333 -6.23 -28.12 -22.04
N ALA A 334 -5.19 -27.39 -22.40
CA ALA A 334 -5.32 -26.04 -22.92
C ALA A 334 -5.75 -26.10 -24.40
N PRO A 335 -6.54 -25.14 -24.90
CA PRO A 335 -6.96 -25.10 -26.30
C PRO A 335 -5.90 -24.49 -27.24
N VAL A 336 -4.70 -24.22 -26.73
CA VAL A 336 -3.53 -23.72 -27.46
C VAL A 336 -2.32 -24.62 -27.19
N LYS A 337 -1.41 -24.71 -28.17
CA LYS A 337 -0.20 -25.55 -28.09
C LYS A 337 1.03 -24.82 -27.52
N THR A 338 1.01 -23.50 -27.50
CA THR A 338 2.13 -22.67 -27.03
C THR A 338 2.14 -22.59 -25.52
N LEU A 339 3.32 -22.34 -24.93
CA LEU A 339 3.41 -21.93 -23.53
C LEU A 339 2.63 -20.61 -23.38
N SER A 340 1.63 -20.59 -22.52
CA SER A 340 0.79 -19.41 -22.30
C SER A 340 1.13 -18.71 -20.98
N PHE A 341 0.72 -17.46 -20.87
CA PHE A 341 0.83 -16.68 -19.64
C PHE A 341 0.09 -17.29 -18.43
N MET A 342 -0.86 -18.20 -18.65
CA MET A 342 -1.54 -18.94 -17.56
C MET A 342 -0.70 -20.11 -17.01
N ARG A 343 0.37 -20.52 -17.71
CA ARG A 343 1.34 -21.50 -17.21
C ARG A 343 2.59 -20.85 -16.63
N SER A 344 3.04 -19.76 -17.26
CA SER A 344 4.15 -18.92 -16.78
C SER A 344 3.83 -17.47 -17.12
N HIS A 345 3.66 -16.61 -16.12
CA HIS A 345 3.19 -15.23 -16.34
C HIS A 345 4.02 -14.43 -17.36
N GLU A 346 5.31 -14.73 -17.51
CA GLU A 346 6.22 -14.09 -18.47
C GLU A 346 5.92 -14.45 -19.94
N ALA A 347 5.25 -15.58 -20.19
CA ALA A 347 4.93 -16.04 -21.55
C ALA A 347 3.90 -15.13 -22.24
N GLU A 348 3.83 -15.21 -23.56
CA GLU A 348 2.92 -14.42 -24.37
C GLU A 348 1.44 -14.78 -24.14
N VAL A 349 0.55 -13.84 -24.45
CA VAL A 349 -0.89 -14.05 -24.46
C VAL A 349 -1.30 -14.57 -25.84
N PRO A 350 -1.77 -15.82 -25.96
CA PRO A 350 -2.22 -16.35 -27.26
C PRO A 350 -3.41 -15.56 -27.81
N ASP A 351 -3.48 -15.38 -29.13
CA ASP A 351 -4.58 -14.65 -29.79
C ASP A 351 -5.96 -15.26 -29.46
N LEU A 352 -6.04 -16.59 -29.39
CA LEU A 352 -7.27 -17.28 -28.99
C LEU A 352 -7.72 -16.87 -27.58
N TYR A 353 -6.78 -16.64 -26.65
CA TYR A 353 -7.13 -16.23 -25.28
C TYR A 353 -7.67 -14.81 -25.28
N VAL A 354 -7.14 -13.91 -26.10
CA VAL A 354 -7.70 -12.55 -26.28
C VAL A 354 -9.13 -12.61 -26.84
N GLU A 355 -9.38 -13.44 -27.86
CA GLU A 355 -10.74 -13.65 -28.40
C GLU A 355 -11.70 -14.15 -27.31
N LEU A 356 -11.26 -15.12 -26.51
CA LEU A 356 -12.06 -15.66 -25.41
C LEU A 356 -12.33 -14.63 -24.32
N MET A 357 -11.34 -13.81 -23.95
CA MET A 357 -11.52 -12.70 -23.01
C MET A 357 -12.59 -11.73 -23.50
N GLN A 358 -12.56 -11.34 -24.78
CA GLN A 358 -13.59 -10.50 -25.40
C GLN A 358 -14.97 -11.14 -25.32
N LYS A 359 -15.10 -12.46 -25.57
CA LYS A 359 -16.36 -13.20 -25.44
C LYS A 359 -16.85 -13.34 -24.00
N VAL A 360 -15.97 -13.32 -23.00
CA VAL A 360 -16.38 -13.28 -21.59
C VAL A 360 -16.88 -11.88 -21.24
N LEU A 361 -16.19 -10.83 -21.69
CA LEU A 361 -16.59 -9.44 -21.44
C LEU A 361 -17.96 -9.08 -22.04
N THR A 362 -18.47 -9.82 -23.02
CA THR A 362 -19.84 -9.62 -23.54
C THR A 362 -20.92 -10.39 -22.76
N ARG A 363 -20.52 -11.19 -21.76
CA ARG A 363 -21.38 -12.09 -20.98
C ARG A 363 -21.20 -11.85 -19.48
N PRO A 364 -21.84 -10.81 -18.92
CA PRO A 364 -21.65 -10.44 -17.52
C PRO A 364 -22.07 -11.56 -16.54
N GLU A 365 -22.93 -12.49 -16.95
CA GLU A 365 -23.31 -13.66 -16.17
C GLU A 365 -22.13 -14.60 -15.85
N LEU A 366 -21.03 -14.51 -16.61
CA LEU A 366 -19.81 -15.30 -16.40
C LEU A 366 -18.80 -14.62 -15.47
N ILE A 367 -19.01 -13.35 -15.12
CA ILE A 367 -18.08 -12.56 -14.32
C ILE A 367 -18.69 -12.39 -12.95
N MET A 368 -18.10 -13.03 -11.94
CA MET A 368 -18.58 -12.88 -10.58
C MET A 368 -18.23 -11.46 -10.06
N PRO A 369 -19.22 -10.64 -9.69
CA PRO A 369 -18.98 -9.31 -9.16
C PRO A 369 -18.52 -9.40 -7.71
N VAL A 370 -17.59 -8.54 -7.31
CA VAL A 370 -17.04 -8.49 -5.94
C VAL A 370 -18.12 -8.29 -4.88
N GLN A 371 -19.24 -7.65 -5.23
CA GLN A 371 -20.40 -7.52 -4.34
C GLN A 371 -20.95 -8.88 -3.89
N TYR A 372 -20.92 -9.91 -4.74
CA TYR A 372 -21.38 -11.25 -4.37
C TYR A 372 -20.51 -11.86 -3.26
N PHE A 373 -19.19 -11.67 -3.35
CA PHE A 373 -18.26 -12.11 -2.30
C PHE A 373 -18.51 -11.38 -0.98
N TYR A 374 -18.67 -10.05 -1.02
CA TYR A 374 -18.97 -9.30 0.19
C TYR A 374 -20.35 -9.65 0.76
N ALA A 375 -21.31 -10.06 -0.07
CA ALA A 375 -22.60 -10.52 0.41
C ALA A 375 -22.42 -11.81 1.23
N TYR A 376 -21.58 -12.74 0.75
CA TYR A 376 -21.23 -13.94 1.50
C TYR A 376 -20.58 -13.59 2.86
N LEU A 377 -19.66 -12.63 2.91
CA LEU A 377 -19.07 -12.15 4.17
C LEU A 377 -20.12 -11.54 5.11
N ALA A 378 -21.01 -10.68 4.58
CA ALA A 378 -22.10 -10.08 5.36
C ALA A 378 -23.03 -11.15 5.95
N ARG A 379 -23.34 -12.20 5.19
CA ARG A 379 -24.13 -13.34 5.67
C ARG A 379 -23.45 -14.08 6.81
N GLN A 380 -22.14 -14.32 6.72
CA GLN A 380 -21.38 -14.96 7.81
C GLN A 380 -21.43 -14.13 9.10
N GLN A 381 -21.46 -12.80 8.98
CA GLN A 381 -21.57 -11.87 10.10
C GLN A 381 -23.03 -11.62 10.54
N GLN A 382 -24.01 -12.28 9.91
CA GLN A 382 -25.44 -12.07 10.14
C GLN A 382 -25.92 -10.63 9.84
N ASP A 383 -25.18 -9.87 9.04
CA ASP A 383 -25.60 -8.56 8.54
C ASP A 383 -26.50 -8.74 7.31
N TRP A 384 -27.78 -9.02 7.58
CA TRP A 384 -28.79 -9.26 6.56
C TRP A 384 -29.10 -8.03 5.71
N HIS A 385 -28.91 -6.82 6.25
CA HIS A 385 -29.14 -5.59 5.50
C HIS A 385 -28.09 -5.45 4.40
N SER A 386 -26.81 -5.56 4.75
CA SER A 386 -25.71 -5.55 3.81
C SER A 386 -25.77 -6.70 2.82
N TRP A 387 -26.07 -7.91 3.29
CA TRP A 387 -26.24 -9.08 2.42
C TRP A 387 -27.26 -8.81 1.31
N LYS A 388 -28.45 -8.28 1.66
CA LYS A 388 -29.51 -8.00 0.69
C LYS A 388 -29.07 -6.94 -0.33
N LEU A 389 -28.52 -5.82 0.15
CA LEU A 389 -28.05 -4.73 -0.70
C LEU A 389 -27.01 -5.22 -1.73
N LEU A 390 -26.03 -6.01 -1.27
CA LEU A 390 -24.96 -6.51 -2.12
C LEU A 390 -25.44 -7.59 -3.10
N MET A 391 -26.33 -8.49 -2.67
CA MET A 391 -26.94 -9.48 -3.57
C MET A 391 -27.77 -8.79 -4.66
N GLU A 392 -28.52 -7.74 -4.33
CA GLU A 392 -29.26 -6.94 -5.32
C GLU A 392 -28.32 -6.30 -6.34
N GLN A 393 -27.16 -5.80 -5.91
CA GLN A 393 -26.17 -5.22 -6.81
C GLN A 393 -25.53 -6.28 -7.71
N ALA A 394 -25.17 -7.44 -7.18
CA ALA A 394 -24.64 -8.54 -7.97
C ALA A 394 -25.68 -9.07 -8.99
N ALA A 395 -26.94 -9.17 -8.58
CA ALA A 395 -28.04 -9.59 -9.46
C ALA A 395 -28.32 -8.60 -10.58
N LYS A 396 -28.27 -7.29 -10.30
CA LYS A 396 -28.37 -6.21 -11.30
C LYS A 396 -27.24 -6.23 -12.31
N GLN A 397 -26.07 -6.72 -11.92
CA GLN A 397 -24.93 -6.96 -12.81
C GLN A 397 -25.08 -8.25 -13.64
N GLY A 398 -26.17 -9.00 -13.50
CA GLY A 398 -26.44 -10.19 -14.31
C GLY A 398 -25.92 -11.50 -13.72
N TYR A 399 -25.39 -11.51 -12.49
CA TYR A 399 -24.79 -12.72 -11.93
C TYR A 399 -25.86 -13.74 -11.47
N PRO A 400 -25.90 -14.96 -12.04
CA PRO A 400 -27.01 -15.91 -11.83
C PRO A 400 -27.21 -16.33 -10.37
N ASP A 401 -26.13 -16.65 -9.66
CA ASP A 401 -26.22 -17.15 -8.27
C ASP A 401 -26.81 -16.10 -7.32
N ALA A 402 -26.56 -14.81 -7.60
CA ALA A 402 -27.17 -13.71 -6.87
C ALA A 402 -28.66 -13.57 -7.20
N GLN A 403 -29.04 -13.70 -8.49
CA GLN A 403 -30.44 -13.66 -8.92
C GLN A 403 -31.25 -14.80 -8.28
N GLU A 404 -30.70 -16.02 -8.27
CA GLU A 404 -31.32 -17.18 -7.65
C GLU A 404 -31.46 -17.01 -6.13
N SER A 405 -30.40 -16.51 -5.47
CA SER A 405 -30.42 -16.24 -4.02
C SER A 405 -31.50 -15.22 -3.64
N MET A 406 -31.65 -14.16 -4.43
CA MET A 406 -32.69 -13.13 -4.23
C MET A 406 -34.10 -13.68 -4.46
N HIS A 407 -34.28 -14.53 -5.48
CA HIS A 407 -35.56 -15.20 -5.72
C HIS A 407 -35.96 -16.10 -4.54
N LYS A 408 -35.05 -16.96 -4.07
CA LYS A 408 -35.30 -17.86 -2.91
C LYS A 408 -35.65 -17.10 -1.63
N ALA A 409 -34.97 -15.97 -1.37
CA ALA A 409 -35.23 -15.13 -0.20
C ALA A 409 -36.60 -14.45 -0.25
N THR A 410 -37.15 -14.19 -1.43
CA THR A 410 -38.49 -13.60 -1.61
C THR A 410 -39.60 -14.65 -1.45
N VAL A 411 -39.33 -15.90 -1.83
CA VAL A 411 -40.31 -17.00 -1.81
C VAL A 411 -40.39 -17.70 -0.45
N THR A 412 -39.36 -17.59 0.39
CA THR A 412 -39.38 -18.14 1.76
C THR A 412 -39.95 -17.08 2.71
N PRO A 413 -41.18 -17.24 3.27
CA PRO A 413 -41.64 -16.33 4.30
C PRO A 413 -40.67 -16.46 5.47
N THR A 414 -40.08 -15.36 5.91
CA THR A 414 -39.43 -15.30 7.22
C THR A 414 -40.47 -15.72 8.23
N ALA A 415 -40.32 -16.94 8.77
CA ALA A 415 -41.12 -17.40 9.89
C ALA A 415 -40.98 -16.36 11.02
N PRO A 416 -42.10 -15.97 11.66
CA PRO A 416 -42.12 -14.92 12.67
C PRO A 416 -41.27 -15.22 13.89
#